data_AF-A0A965UMM5-F1
#
_entry.id   AF-A0A965UMM5-F1
#
_cell.length_a   1.000
_cell.length_b   1.000
_cell.length_c   1.000
_cell.angle_alpha   90.00
_cell.angle_beta   90.00
_cell.angle_gamma   90.00
#
_symmetry.space_group_name_H-M   'P 1'
#
loop_
_entity.id
_entity.type
_entity.pdbx_description
1 polymer ?
#
loop_
_entity_poly.entity_id
_entity_poly.type
_entity_poly.pdbx_seq_one_letter_code
_entity_poly.pdbx_strand_id
1 'polypeptide(L)'
;MSKTIVFRQDGSSFIEDGRNIEISKNENIEYVRTATSKAIQSAGLDESTQQNAALGIYPPERCEAIKSYIAACRNEYLRCKALILAAQTNDEADAIQYVAPPVPEGM
;
A
#
# COMPACT_ATOMS: atom_id res chain seq x y z
N MET A 1 11.17 -12.08 26.25
CA MET A 1 9.84 -12.65 26.54
C MET A 1 9.22 -13.07 25.23
N SER A 2 8.79 -14.33 25.10
CA SER A 2 8.30 -14.93 23.86
C SER A 2 6.80 -15.20 23.91
N LYS A 3 6.14 -15.09 22.75
CA LYS A 3 4.80 -15.60 22.54
C LYS A 3 4.88 -17.11 22.35
N THR A 4 4.12 -17.87 23.12
CA THR A 4 4.11 -19.34 23.07
C THR A 4 2.70 -19.83 22.78
N ILE A 5 2.55 -20.75 21.83
CA ILE A 5 1.29 -21.45 21.59
C ILE A 5 1.30 -22.71 22.45
N VAL A 6 0.35 -22.81 23.37
CA VAL A 6 0.19 -23.96 24.25
C VAL A 6 -0.94 -24.83 23.71
N PHE A 7 -0.62 -26.08 23.37
CA PHE A 7 -1.59 -27.08 22.93
C PHE A 7 -2.04 -27.93 24.12
N ARG A 8 -3.35 -28.12 24.27
CA ARG A 8 -3.96 -28.95 25.30
C ARG A 8 -4.28 -30.34 24.74
N GLN A 9 -4.41 -31.32 25.64
CA GLN A 9 -4.74 -32.70 25.28
C GLN A 9 -6.15 -32.86 24.69
N ASP A 10 -7.04 -31.90 24.94
CA ASP A 10 -8.39 -31.85 24.36
C ASP A 10 -8.43 -31.29 22.92
N GLY A 11 -7.26 -31.00 22.33
CA GLY A 11 -7.12 -30.43 20.99
C GLY A 11 -7.30 -28.92 20.94
N SER A 12 -7.64 -28.26 22.05
CA SER A 12 -7.67 -26.80 22.12
C SER A 12 -6.25 -26.22 22.22
N SER A 13 -6.09 -24.97 21.79
CA SER A 13 -4.84 -24.24 21.96
C SER A 13 -5.10 -22.83 22.47
N PHE A 14 -4.18 -22.28 23.23
CA PHE A 14 -4.18 -20.86 23.60
C PHE A 14 -2.81 -20.23 23.38
N ILE A 15 -2.80 -18.91 23.31
CA ILE A 15 -1.59 -18.12 23.15
C ILE A 15 -1.27 -17.52 24.51
N GLU A 16 -0.10 -17.83 25.02
CA GLU A 16 0.48 -17.12 26.15
C GLU A 16 1.47 -16.08 25.62
N ASP A 17 1.18 -14.81 25.88
CA ASP A 17 2.04 -13.70 25.49
C ASP A 17 2.43 -12.91 26.75
N GLY A 18 3.63 -13.19 27.26
CA GLY A 18 4.17 -12.49 28.42
C GLY A 18 4.72 -11.10 28.12
N ARG A 19 4.68 -10.63 26.86
CA ARG A 19 5.25 -9.33 26.48
C ARG A 19 4.35 -8.20 26.94
N ASN A 20 4.96 -7.08 27.30
CA ASN A 20 4.20 -5.86 27.56
C ASN A 20 3.71 -5.24 26.24
N ILE A 21 2.77 -4.30 26.35
CA ILE A 21 2.14 -3.64 25.19
C ILE A 21 3.17 -2.98 24.27
N GLU A 22 4.23 -2.39 24.82
CA GLU A 22 5.26 -1.69 24.03
C GLU A 22 6.06 -2.67 23.17
N ILE A 23 6.49 -3.80 23.75
CA ILE A 23 7.21 -4.85 23.04
C ILE A 23 6.32 -5.43 21.92
N SER A 24 5.05 -5.70 22.21
CA SER A 24 4.11 -6.24 21.21
C SER A 24 3.84 -5.25 20.07
N LYS A 25 3.78 -3.94 20.36
CA LYS A 25 3.66 -2.90 19.32
C LYS A 25 4.89 -2.86 18.42
N ASN A 26 6.08 -2.87 19.02
CA ASN A 26 7.34 -2.83 18.27
C ASN A 26 7.49 -4.04 17.36
N GLU A 27 7.14 -5.25 17.83
CA GLU A 27 7.17 -6.45 17.00
C GLU A 27 6.19 -6.34 15.81
N ASN A 28 4.97 -5.87 16.05
CA ASN A 28 3.99 -5.70 14.96
C ASN A 28 4.47 -4.68 13.92
N ILE A 29 5.12 -3.60 14.34
CA ILE A 29 5.74 -2.62 13.43
C ILE A 29 6.82 -3.30 12.57
N GLU A 30 7.68 -4.13 13.17
CA GLU A 30 8.71 -4.88 12.43
C GLU A 30 8.13 -5.90 11.45
N TYR A 31 7.04 -6.57 11.83
CA TYR A 31 6.31 -7.45 10.91
C TYR A 31 5.80 -6.68 9.69
N VAL A 32 5.15 -5.53 9.92
CA VAL A 32 4.63 -4.69 8.84
C VAL A 32 5.77 -4.18 7.96
N ARG A 33 6.89 -3.73 8.55
CA ARG A 33 8.09 -3.32 7.80
C ARG A 33 8.60 -4.44 6.90
N THR A 34 8.81 -5.62 7.46
CA THR A 34 9.30 -6.79 6.72
C THR A 34 8.35 -7.19 5.59
N ALA A 35 7.05 -7.25 5.86
CA ALA A 35 6.04 -7.59 4.87
C ALA A 35 6.00 -6.56 3.73
N THR A 36 6.08 -5.27 4.08
CA THR A 36 6.12 -4.16 3.11
C THR A 36 7.36 -4.25 2.23
N SER A 37 8.54 -4.43 2.83
CA SER A 37 9.80 -4.56 2.07
C SER A 37 9.76 -5.75 1.11
N LYS A 38 9.23 -6.90 1.55
CA LYS A 38 9.05 -8.07 0.69
C LYS A 38 8.07 -7.79 -0.45
N ALA A 39 6.96 -7.11 -0.18
CA ALA A 39 6.00 -6.73 -1.20
C ALA A 39 6.63 -5.83 -2.27
N ILE A 40 7.39 -4.81 -1.84
CA ILE A 40 8.12 -3.89 -2.74
C ILE A 40 9.11 -4.67 -3.61
N GLN A 41 9.92 -5.54 -3.01
CA GLN A 41 10.87 -6.39 -3.73
C GLN A 41 10.16 -7.32 -4.73
N SER A 42 9.06 -7.94 -4.31
CA SER A 42 8.27 -8.85 -5.17
C SER A 42 7.58 -8.14 -6.33
N ALA A 43 7.30 -6.84 -6.19
CA ALA A 43 6.72 -6.01 -7.24
C ALA A 43 7.74 -5.59 -8.31
N GLY A 44 9.02 -6.00 -8.20
CA GLY A 44 10.06 -5.66 -9.17
C GLY A 44 10.62 -4.25 -9.02
N LEU A 45 10.37 -3.57 -7.90
CA LEU A 45 10.99 -2.28 -7.55
C LEU A 45 12.36 -2.52 -6.89
N ASP A 46 13.24 -3.21 -7.62
CA ASP A 46 14.56 -3.60 -7.15
C ASP A 46 15.51 -2.40 -6.95
N GLU A 47 16.64 -2.66 -6.30
CA GLU A 47 17.65 -1.63 -5.99
C GLU A 47 18.16 -0.92 -7.25
N SER A 48 18.22 -1.62 -8.39
CA SER A 48 18.58 -1.05 -9.67
C SER A 48 17.51 -0.09 -10.21
N THR A 49 16.22 -0.44 -10.11
CA THR A 49 15.09 0.45 -10.43
C THR A 49 15.09 1.69 -9.54
N GLN A 50 15.35 1.55 -8.24
CA GLN A 50 15.45 2.67 -7.31
C GLN A 50 16.66 3.58 -7.60
N GLN A 51 17.82 3.01 -7.92
CA GLN A 51 19.02 3.76 -8.33
C GLN A 51 18.82 4.46 -9.68
N ASN A 52 18.21 3.80 -10.66
CA ASN A 52 17.92 4.39 -11.98
C ASN A 52 16.91 5.54 -11.87
N ALA A 53 15.93 5.43 -10.97
CA ALA A 53 15.04 6.54 -10.62
C ALA A 53 15.80 7.71 -9.98
N ALA A 54 16.67 7.43 -9.01
CA ALA A 54 17.44 8.44 -8.28
C ALA A 54 18.47 9.16 -9.17
N LEU A 55 19.03 8.46 -10.16
CA LEU A 55 20.00 8.99 -11.12
C LEU A 55 19.33 9.63 -12.36
N GLY A 56 18.01 9.56 -12.49
CA GLY A 56 17.30 10.07 -13.66
C GLY A 56 17.55 9.29 -14.96
N ILE A 57 18.01 8.03 -14.86
CA ILE A 57 18.38 7.17 -15.99
C ILE A 57 17.16 6.41 -16.55
N TYR A 58 15.95 6.86 -16.25
CA TYR A 58 14.81 6.40 -17.03
C TYR A 58 14.81 7.08 -18.40
N PRO A 59 14.57 6.32 -19.49
CA PRO A 59 14.35 6.91 -20.79
C PRO A 59 13.31 8.04 -20.65
N PRO A 60 13.52 9.20 -21.31
CA PRO A 60 12.61 10.34 -21.19
C PRO A 60 11.13 9.96 -21.42
N GLU A 61 10.86 9.02 -22.33
CA GLU A 61 9.51 8.48 -22.55
C GLU A 61 8.88 7.83 -21.31
N ARG A 62 9.64 7.10 -20.49
CA ARG A 62 9.15 6.46 -19.25
C ARG A 62 8.86 7.51 -18.18
N CYS A 63 9.71 8.53 -18.08
CA CYS A 63 9.47 9.68 -17.20
C CYS A 63 8.21 10.44 -17.57
N GLU A 64 7.98 10.69 -18.87
CA GLU A 64 6.78 11.38 -19.34
C GLU A 64 5.52 10.52 -19.21
N ALA A 65 5.61 9.20 -19.41
CA ALA A 65 4.52 8.27 -19.15
C ALA A 65 4.09 8.29 -17.66
N ILE A 66 5.06 8.23 -16.74
CA ILE A 66 4.80 8.32 -15.29
C ILE A 66 4.16 9.66 -14.92
N LYS A 67 4.71 10.77 -15.40
CA LYS A 67 4.13 12.11 -15.15
C LYS A 67 2.70 12.22 -15.68
N SER A 68 2.45 11.70 -16.87
CA SER A 68 1.12 11.72 -17.50
C SER A 68 0.12 10.88 -16.71
N TYR A 69 0.52 9.68 -16.26
CA TYR A 69 -0.32 8.82 -15.42
C TYR A 69 -0.67 9.49 -14.08
N ILE A 70 0.31 10.10 -13.41
CA ILE A 70 0.10 10.86 -12.17
C ILE A 70 -0.87 12.03 -12.39
N ALA A 71 -0.71 12.77 -13.49
CA ALA A 71 -1.61 13.87 -13.84
C ALA A 71 -3.05 13.38 -14.06
N ALA A 72 -3.23 12.24 -14.76
CA ALA A 72 -4.54 11.63 -14.97
C ALA A 72 -5.19 11.21 -13.64
N CYS A 73 -4.44 10.54 -12.75
CA CYS A 73 -4.93 10.15 -11.42
C CYS A 73 -5.36 11.37 -10.60
N ARG A 74 -4.58 12.46 -10.65
CA ARG A 74 -4.90 13.71 -9.96
C ARG A 74 -6.19 14.33 -10.49
N ASN A 75 -6.39 14.34 -11.79
CA ASN A 75 -7.61 14.87 -12.41
C ASN A 75 -8.84 14.04 -12.03
N GLU A 76 -8.71 12.72 -12.02
CA GLU A 76 -9.80 11.84 -11.58
C GLU A 76 -10.15 12.06 -10.10
N TYR A 77 -9.14 12.20 -9.23
CA TYR A 77 -9.39 12.55 -7.83
C TYR A 77 -10.14 13.87 -7.69
N LEU A 78 -9.77 14.89 -8.47
CA LEU A 78 -10.46 16.18 -8.47
C LEU A 78 -11.90 16.06 -8.98
N ARG A 79 -12.17 15.21 -9.99
CA ARG A 79 -13.52 14.89 -10.45
C ARG A 79 -14.35 14.25 -9.33
N CYS A 80 -13.83 13.19 -8.69
CA CYS A 80 -14.49 12.52 -7.57
C CYS A 80 -14.79 13.50 -6.44
N LYS A 81 -13.81 14.32 -6.05
CA LYS A 81 -13.99 15.35 -5.02
C LYS A 81 -15.09 16.35 -5.39
N ALA A 82 -15.12 16.84 -6.63
CA ALA A 82 -16.14 17.79 -7.07
C ALA A 82 -17.54 17.18 -7.03
N LEU A 83 -17.68 15.92 -7.45
CA LEU A 83 -18.96 15.20 -7.40
C LEU A 83 -19.43 14.93 -5.98
N ILE A 84 -18.53 14.52 -5.08
CA ILE A 84 -18.84 14.28 -3.66
C ILE A 84 -19.33 15.58 -3.00
N LEU A 85 -18.68 16.71 -3.30
CA LEU A 85 -19.09 18.01 -2.77
C LEU A 85 -20.41 18.51 -3.35
N ALA A 86 -20.81 18.05 -4.54
CA ALA A 86 -22.07 18.40 -5.18
C ALA A 86 -23.23 17.47 -4.82
N ALA A 87 -22.94 16.26 -4.29
CA ALA A 87 -23.92 15.28 -3.88
C ALA A 87 -24.87 15.87 -2.82
N GLN A 88 -26.17 15.57 -2.96
CA GLN A 88 -27.20 16.08 -2.06
C GLN A 88 -27.53 15.08 -0.95
N THR A 89 -27.09 13.82 -1.09
CA THR A 89 -27.28 12.75 -0.12
C THR A 89 -26.01 11.93 0.07
N ASN A 90 -25.92 11.22 1.20
CA ASN A 90 -24.79 10.33 1.47
C ASN A 90 -24.73 9.16 0.47
N ASP A 91 -25.88 8.60 0.09
CA ASP A 91 -25.94 7.49 -0.88
C ASP A 91 -25.37 7.90 -2.26
N GLU A 92 -25.66 9.13 -2.72
CA GLU A 92 -25.08 9.69 -3.93
C GLU A 92 -23.57 9.89 -3.82
N ALA A 93 -23.08 10.32 -2.64
CA ALA A 93 -21.65 10.50 -2.40
C ALA A 93 -20.91 9.16 -2.37
N ASP A 94 -21.48 8.15 -1.72
CA ASP A 94 -20.91 6.80 -1.56
C ASP A 94 -20.90 6.01 -2.88
N ALA A 95 -21.81 6.33 -3.81
CA ALA A 95 -21.83 5.73 -5.14
C ALA A 95 -20.69 6.20 -6.06
N ILE A 96 -19.97 7.27 -5.70
CA ILE A 96 -18.90 7.83 -6.53
C ILE A 96 -17.65 6.94 -6.44
N GLN A 97 -17.38 6.23 -7.53
CA GLN A 97 -16.19 5.40 -7.65
C GLN A 97 -15.05 6.16 -8.32
N TYR A 98 -13.84 5.95 -7.79
CA TYR A 98 -12.61 6.37 -8.44
C TYR A 98 -12.26 5.39 -9.56
N VAL A 99 -12.19 5.89 -10.79
CA VAL A 99 -11.79 5.06 -11.94
C VAL A 99 -10.32 5.30 -12.21
N ALA A 100 -9.48 4.34 -11.82
CA ALA A 100 -8.06 4.43 -12.08
C ALA A 100 -7.81 4.58 -13.60
N PRO A 101 -7.00 5.57 -14.03
CA PRO A 101 -6.55 5.66 -15.41
C PRO A 101 -5.84 4.36 -15.82
N PRO A 102 -5.78 4.05 -17.13
CA PRO A 102 -4.98 2.92 -17.60
C PRO A 102 -3.50 3.16 -17.27
N VAL A 103 -2.84 2.12 -16.75
CA VAL A 103 -1.40 2.14 -16.51
C VAL A 103 -0.68 2.07 -17.86
N PRO A 104 0.21 3.03 -18.19
CA PRO A 104 1.00 2.99 -19.41
C PRO A 104 1.84 1.71 -19.53
N GLU A 105 1.99 1.19 -20.74
CA GLU A 105 2.86 0.03 -21.00
C GLU A 105 4.32 0.34 -20.61
N GLY A 106 4.96 -0.55 -19.85
CA GLY A 106 6.33 -0.38 -19.38
C GLY A 106 6.51 0.50 -18.14
N MET A 107 5.41 0.88 -17.46
CA MET A 107 5.46 1.44 -16.11
C MET A 107 5.65 0.37 -15.05
#